data_AF-A0A239PUX2-F1
#
_entry.id   AF-A0A239PUX2-F1
#
_cell.length_a   1.000
_cell.length_b   1.000
_cell.length_c   1.000
_cell.angle_alpha   90.00
_cell.angle_beta   90.00
_cell.angle_gamma   90.00
#
_symmetry.space_group_name_H-M   'P 1'
#
loop_
_entity.id
_entity.type
_entity.pdbx_description
1 polymer ?
#
loop_
_entity_poly.entity_id
_entity_poly.type
_entity_poly.pdbx_seq_one_letter_code
_entity_poly.pdbx_strand_id
1 'polypeptide(L)'
;MRFSAIISALTLAVLPAQGAHTAPDETSAKPLRRVAPAYPAACMPAAGEPVGSAQRVTIAYDVSEDGYPQNVRVRESTDPCFEEAAVASVRASYFSPRKIRGRAAEQLDMETTFRFVLNEETAIDDIDARPLDRKPPDYPDKCIRKAQSRESVFIEFDVTSEGRTDNIRVVDSTNVCFEKAALKAVEAWIYHPKTVDGRPAPRPGVQTAITFELVNDGWGKPSPAARAKVWRRLVSIQQDIRKKRSAAVVLADLADLEAEFGNEFTPTELVSFHHLRASARLEKADYAGALDDLEFVLRIKPLDKKTYQAIEDAVEQLKTIVAAQEAAAASEEAFKPPDADATPQQ
;
A
#
# COMPACT_ATOMS: atom_id res chain seq x y z
N MET A 1 58.74 -7.73 -54.12
CA MET A 1 58.21 -9.11 -54.11
C MET A 1 57.95 -9.48 -52.66
N ARG A 2 56.87 -10.10 -52.20
CA ARG A 2 55.60 -10.61 -52.73
C ARG A 2 54.79 -10.97 -51.45
N PHE A 3 53.49 -10.65 -51.45
CA PHE A 3 52.37 -11.42 -50.91
C PHE A 3 52.48 -12.14 -49.54
N SER A 4 51.57 -11.82 -48.60
CA SER A 4 50.36 -12.65 -48.39
C SER A 4 49.53 -12.13 -47.21
N ALA A 5 48.34 -11.60 -47.53
CA ALA A 5 47.25 -11.43 -46.59
C ALA A 5 46.61 -12.80 -46.34
N ILE A 6 46.49 -13.20 -45.06
CA ILE A 6 45.64 -14.31 -44.65
C ILE A 6 44.41 -13.67 -43.99
N ILE A 7 43.34 -13.55 -44.77
CA ILE A 7 42.01 -13.21 -44.27
C ILE A 7 41.40 -14.51 -43.74
N SER A 8 41.29 -14.64 -42.42
CA SER A 8 40.46 -15.68 -41.79
C SER A 8 39.00 -15.32 -41.98
N ALA A 9 38.29 -16.14 -42.76
CA ALA A 9 36.86 -16.08 -42.92
C ALA A 9 36.19 -16.61 -41.64
N LEU A 10 35.69 -15.71 -40.80
CA LEU A 10 34.80 -16.06 -39.70
C LEU A 10 33.38 -16.22 -40.27
N THR A 11 32.93 -17.47 -40.40
CA THR A 11 31.58 -17.79 -40.86
C THR A 11 30.61 -17.50 -39.72
N LEU A 12 29.79 -16.45 -39.84
CA LEU A 12 28.64 -16.26 -38.95
C LEU A 12 27.62 -17.36 -39.23
N ALA A 13 27.47 -18.30 -38.30
CA ALA A 13 26.32 -19.18 -38.27
C ALA A 13 25.10 -18.36 -37.85
N VAL A 14 24.22 -18.07 -38.81
CA VAL A 14 22.88 -17.55 -38.54
C VAL A 14 22.07 -18.68 -37.92
N LEU A 15 21.90 -18.65 -36.60
CA LEU A 15 20.91 -19.47 -35.92
C LEU A 15 19.51 -18.97 -36.32
N PRO A 16 18.59 -19.84 -36.76
CA PRO A 16 17.22 -19.43 -36.99
C PRO A 16 16.62 -18.99 -35.65
N ALA A 17 15.96 -17.82 -35.67
CA ALA A 17 15.14 -17.35 -34.56
C ALA A 17 14.09 -18.42 -34.27
N GLN A 18 14.27 -19.15 -33.17
CA GLN A 18 13.26 -20.05 -32.66
C GLN A 18 12.07 -19.18 -32.27
N GLY A 19 10.96 -19.34 -32.99
CA GLY A 19 9.69 -18.76 -32.60
C GLY A 19 9.40 -19.15 -31.17
N ALA A 20 8.99 -18.17 -30.36
CA ALA A 20 8.60 -18.36 -28.98
C ALA A 20 7.47 -19.40 -28.92
N HIS A 21 7.82 -20.66 -28.71
CA HIS A 21 6.89 -21.66 -28.25
C HIS A 21 6.46 -21.23 -26.85
N THR A 22 5.28 -20.62 -26.75
CA THR A 22 4.61 -20.42 -25.46
C THR A 22 4.52 -21.79 -24.82
N ALA A 23 5.21 -21.98 -23.69
CA ALA A 23 5.06 -23.19 -22.91
C ALA A 23 3.56 -23.34 -22.59
N PRO A 24 3.00 -24.57 -22.60
CA PRO A 24 1.55 -24.80 -22.52
C PRO A 24 0.86 -24.34 -21.22
N ASP A 25 1.57 -23.63 -20.35
CA ASP A 25 1.09 -23.11 -19.06
C ASP A 25 1.72 -21.73 -18.76
N GLU A 26 1.90 -20.89 -19.78
CA GLU A 26 2.38 -19.53 -19.63
C GLU A 26 1.29 -18.51 -19.99
N THR A 27 1.02 -17.56 -19.08
CA THR A 27 0.10 -16.45 -19.30
C THR A 27 0.87 -15.14 -19.27
N SER A 28 0.79 -14.33 -20.32
CA SER A 28 1.43 -13.01 -20.35
C SER A 28 0.76 -12.04 -19.38
N ALA A 29 1.50 -11.00 -18.99
CA ALA A 29 0.94 -9.91 -18.20
C ALA A 29 -0.23 -9.23 -18.93
N LYS A 30 -1.26 -8.82 -18.18
CA LYS A 30 -2.46 -8.17 -18.74
C LYS A 30 -2.81 -6.93 -17.94
N PRO A 31 -3.21 -5.82 -18.59
CA PRO A 31 -3.60 -4.62 -17.86
C PRO A 31 -4.86 -4.89 -17.03
N LEU A 32 -4.76 -4.65 -15.72
CA LEU A 32 -5.88 -4.72 -14.78
C LEU A 32 -6.50 -3.35 -14.54
N ARG A 33 -5.67 -2.31 -14.46
CA ARG A 33 -6.11 -0.91 -14.37
C ARG A 33 -5.25 -0.04 -15.27
N ARG A 34 -5.87 0.60 -16.26
CA ARG A 34 -5.23 1.63 -17.08
C ARG A 34 -5.62 3.00 -16.56
N VAL A 35 -4.63 3.82 -16.27
CA VAL A 35 -4.82 5.25 -16.06
C VAL A 35 -4.72 5.93 -17.43
N ALA A 36 -5.58 6.92 -17.70
CA ALA A 36 -5.48 7.72 -18.90
C ALA A 36 -4.48 8.86 -18.70
N PRO A 37 -3.68 9.23 -19.71
CA PRO A 37 -2.71 10.32 -19.58
C PRO A 37 -3.46 11.65 -19.50
N ALA A 38 -3.04 12.51 -18.59
CA ALA A 38 -3.53 13.89 -18.54
C ALA A 38 -2.98 14.67 -19.73
N TYR A 39 -3.80 15.52 -20.36
CA TYR A 39 -3.33 16.40 -21.43
C TYR A 39 -2.56 17.57 -20.79
N PRO A 40 -1.25 17.73 -21.08
CA PRO A 40 -0.50 18.82 -20.48
C PRO A 40 -0.95 20.16 -21.09
N ALA A 41 -1.34 21.11 -20.24
CA ALA A 41 -1.86 22.41 -20.68
C ALA A 41 -0.86 23.19 -21.55
N ALA A 42 0.44 23.04 -21.31
CA ALA A 42 1.50 23.66 -22.09
C ALA A 42 1.58 23.12 -23.54
N CYS A 43 0.98 21.96 -23.81
CA CYS A 43 0.97 21.31 -25.12
C CYS A 43 -0.34 21.55 -25.88
N MET A 44 -1.27 22.29 -25.28
CA MET A 44 -2.53 22.65 -25.93
C MET A 44 -2.31 23.88 -26.82
N PRO A 45 -2.76 23.86 -28.08
CA PRO A 45 -2.65 25.03 -28.96
C PRO A 45 -3.45 26.21 -28.40
N ALA A 46 -3.04 27.43 -28.75
CA ALA A 46 -3.80 28.61 -28.36
C ALA A 46 -5.17 28.62 -29.05
N ALA A 47 -6.17 29.27 -28.43
CA ALA A 47 -7.52 29.32 -28.98
C ALA A 47 -7.51 29.93 -30.40
N GLY A 48 -7.99 29.16 -31.38
CA GLY A 48 -8.05 29.56 -32.79
C GLY A 48 -6.80 29.22 -33.63
N GLU A 49 -5.81 28.54 -33.05
CA GLU A 49 -4.71 27.97 -33.84
C GLU A 49 -5.12 26.64 -34.46
N PRO A 50 -4.68 26.35 -35.71
CA PRO A 50 -4.99 25.10 -36.38
C PRO A 50 -4.42 23.95 -35.56
N VAL A 51 -5.30 23.05 -35.19
CA VAL A 51 -4.94 21.92 -34.34
C VAL A 51 -4.17 20.90 -35.18
N GLY A 52 -2.95 20.59 -34.76
CA GLY A 52 -2.07 19.65 -35.44
C GLY A 52 -2.61 18.22 -35.47
N SER A 53 -1.93 17.34 -36.20
CA SER A 53 -2.27 15.92 -36.25
C SER A 53 -2.21 15.25 -34.85
N ALA A 54 -2.90 14.12 -34.70
CA ALA A 54 -2.85 13.34 -33.46
C ALA A 54 -1.41 12.93 -33.11
N GLN A 55 -0.97 13.24 -31.90
CA GLN A 55 0.35 12.88 -31.39
C GLN A 55 0.34 11.45 -30.86
N ARG A 56 1.41 10.69 -31.04
CA ARG A 56 1.57 9.32 -30.55
C ARG A 56 2.80 9.22 -29.66
N VAL A 57 2.63 8.59 -28.51
CA VAL A 57 3.73 8.26 -27.60
C VAL A 57 3.66 6.79 -27.25
N THR A 58 4.68 6.02 -27.65
CA THR A 58 4.85 4.61 -27.29
C THR A 58 5.80 4.51 -26.11
N ILE A 59 5.33 3.90 -25.03
CA ILE A 59 6.09 3.66 -23.80
C ILE A 59 6.44 2.17 -23.72
N ALA A 60 7.71 1.87 -23.48
CA ALA A 60 8.18 0.52 -23.15
C ALA A 60 8.40 0.40 -21.63
N TYR A 61 8.05 -0.75 -21.07
CA TYR A 61 8.16 -1.01 -19.63
C TYR A 61 8.18 -2.52 -19.36
N ASP A 62 8.72 -2.88 -18.20
CA ASP A 62 8.64 -4.24 -17.68
C ASP A 62 7.50 -4.30 -16.65
N VAL A 63 6.85 -5.44 -16.48
CA VAL A 63 5.86 -5.67 -15.42
C VAL A 63 6.47 -6.64 -14.42
N SER A 64 6.63 -6.18 -13.18
CA SER A 64 7.16 -6.99 -12.09
C SER A 64 6.26 -8.17 -11.73
N GLU A 65 6.77 -9.09 -10.91
CA GLU A 65 5.99 -10.20 -10.35
C GLU A 65 4.76 -9.74 -9.54
N ASP A 66 4.81 -8.52 -9.00
CA ASP A 66 3.70 -7.90 -8.27
C ASP A 66 2.72 -7.14 -9.17
N GLY A 67 2.99 -7.04 -10.48
CA GLY A 67 2.11 -6.39 -11.45
C GLY A 67 2.34 -4.89 -11.68
N TYR A 68 3.44 -4.34 -11.14
CA TYR A 68 3.76 -2.92 -11.27
C TYR A 68 4.72 -2.66 -12.44
N PRO A 69 4.49 -1.59 -13.23
CA PRO A 69 5.42 -1.18 -14.28
C PRO A 69 6.76 -0.71 -13.71
N GLN A 70 7.85 -1.27 -14.23
CA GLN A 70 9.24 -0.92 -13.94
C GLN A 70 9.98 -0.61 -15.25
N ASN A 71 11.17 -0.01 -15.14
CA ASN A 71 12.00 0.36 -16.30
C ASN A 71 11.23 1.15 -17.39
N VAL A 72 10.26 1.96 -16.95
CA VAL A 72 9.34 2.73 -17.80
C VAL A 72 10.12 3.79 -18.56
N ARG A 73 10.10 3.70 -19.89
CA ARG A 73 10.87 4.55 -20.79
C ARG A 73 10.07 4.88 -22.05
N VAL A 74 10.27 6.07 -22.60
CA VAL A 74 9.74 6.41 -23.92
C VAL A 74 10.49 5.60 -24.97
N ARG A 75 9.76 4.90 -25.83
CA ARG A 75 10.30 4.11 -26.93
C ARG A 75 10.28 4.92 -28.22
N GLU A 76 9.11 5.47 -28.53
CA GLU A 76 8.88 6.34 -29.68
C GLU A 76 7.92 7.46 -29.26
N SER A 77 8.11 8.65 -29.81
CA SER A 77 7.26 9.81 -29.54
C SER A 77 7.22 10.69 -30.76
N THR A 78 6.04 11.21 -31.11
CA THR A 78 5.88 12.21 -32.16
C THR A 78 6.04 13.63 -31.63
N ASP A 79 5.84 13.83 -30.33
CA ASP A 79 5.94 15.13 -29.68
C ASP A 79 6.36 14.95 -28.19
N PRO A 80 7.57 15.42 -27.81
CA PRO A 80 8.06 15.34 -26.44
C PRO A 80 7.15 15.98 -25.39
N CYS A 81 6.30 16.93 -25.79
CA CYS A 81 5.40 17.62 -24.88
C CYS A 81 4.46 16.65 -24.15
N PHE A 82 4.09 15.52 -24.79
CA PHE A 82 3.17 14.52 -24.24
C PHE A 82 3.86 13.33 -23.53
N GLU A 83 5.19 13.28 -23.51
CA GLU A 83 5.94 12.14 -22.99
C GLU A 83 5.73 11.92 -21.49
N GLU A 84 5.86 12.97 -20.68
CA GLU A 84 5.72 12.85 -19.22
C GLU A 84 4.30 12.40 -18.83
N ALA A 85 3.28 12.89 -19.54
CA ALA A 85 1.91 12.47 -19.34
C ALA A 85 1.73 10.97 -19.63
N ALA A 86 2.29 10.48 -20.72
CA ALA A 86 2.26 9.06 -21.08
C ALA A 86 3.05 8.19 -20.09
N VAL A 87 4.24 8.62 -19.67
CA VAL A 87 5.06 7.93 -18.65
C VAL A 87 4.34 7.85 -17.31
N ALA A 88 3.77 8.97 -16.84
CA ALA A 88 3.00 9.02 -15.59
C ALA A 88 1.78 8.10 -15.66
N SER A 89 1.11 8.05 -16.82
CA SER A 89 -0.01 7.15 -17.09
C SER A 89 0.36 5.68 -16.92
N VAL A 90 1.53 5.26 -17.46
CA VAL A 90 2.02 3.89 -17.30
C VAL A 90 2.42 3.61 -15.86
N ARG A 91 3.19 4.50 -15.21
CA ARG A 91 3.61 4.33 -13.80
C ARG A 91 2.42 4.19 -12.83
N ALA A 92 1.30 4.84 -13.13
CA ALA A 92 0.08 4.78 -12.32
C ALA A 92 -0.83 3.58 -12.66
N SER A 93 -0.54 2.87 -13.75
CA SER A 93 -1.29 1.69 -14.19
C SER A 93 -0.85 0.41 -13.46
N TYR A 94 -1.69 -0.61 -13.51
CA TYR A 94 -1.47 -1.89 -12.81
C TYR A 94 -1.85 -3.07 -13.71
N PHE A 95 -1.09 -4.17 -13.60
CA PHE A 95 -1.16 -5.32 -14.47
C PHE A 95 -1.23 -6.61 -13.64
N SER A 96 -1.82 -7.66 -14.21
CA SER A 96 -1.55 -9.01 -13.71
C SER A 96 -0.13 -9.37 -14.14
N PRO A 97 0.69 -9.98 -13.28
CA PRO A 97 2.02 -10.43 -13.69
C PRO A 97 1.91 -11.52 -14.75
N ARG A 98 2.99 -11.73 -15.49
CA ARG A 98 3.13 -12.95 -16.28
C ARG A 98 3.14 -14.14 -15.34
N LYS A 99 2.55 -15.26 -15.75
CA LYS A 99 2.54 -16.50 -14.98
C LYS A 99 3.19 -17.61 -15.79
N ILE A 100 4.12 -18.34 -15.19
CA ILE A 100 4.70 -19.56 -15.75
C ILE A 100 4.35 -20.69 -14.80
N ARG A 101 3.56 -21.66 -15.27
CA ARG A 101 3.05 -22.76 -14.45
C ARG A 101 2.34 -22.25 -13.19
N GLY A 102 1.47 -21.26 -13.38
CA GLY A 102 0.71 -20.59 -12.32
C GLY A 102 1.52 -19.66 -11.39
N ARG A 103 2.84 -19.65 -11.45
CA ARG A 103 3.70 -18.78 -10.62
C ARG A 103 3.95 -17.44 -11.29
N ALA A 104 3.84 -16.36 -10.53
CA ALA A 104 4.18 -15.03 -11.02
C ALA A 104 5.65 -14.96 -11.47
N ALA A 105 5.87 -14.29 -12.58
CA ALA A 105 7.18 -14.04 -13.18
C ALA A 105 7.16 -12.66 -13.81
N GLU A 106 8.34 -12.05 -13.92
CA GLU A 106 8.50 -10.78 -14.61
C GLU A 106 8.18 -10.90 -16.11
N GLN A 107 7.48 -9.91 -16.64
CA GLN A 107 7.26 -9.71 -18.07
C GLN A 107 8.11 -8.54 -18.54
N LEU A 108 9.03 -8.81 -19.45
CA LEU A 108 9.90 -7.79 -20.01
C LEU A 108 9.31 -7.17 -21.28
N ASP A 109 9.69 -5.92 -21.52
CA ASP A 109 9.54 -5.16 -22.77
C ASP A 109 8.09 -5.11 -23.29
N MET A 110 7.13 -4.87 -22.39
CA MET A 110 5.78 -4.51 -22.78
C MET A 110 5.75 -3.12 -23.39
N GLU A 111 4.92 -2.93 -24.42
CA GLU A 111 4.73 -1.63 -25.04
C GLU A 111 3.27 -1.17 -24.93
N THR A 112 3.08 0.14 -24.85
CA THR A 112 1.77 0.78 -24.93
C THR A 112 1.89 2.09 -25.67
N THR A 113 1.08 2.25 -26.71
CA THR A 113 0.99 3.48 -27.50
C THR A 113 -0.21 4.30 -27.06
N PHE A 114 0.03 5.51 -26.59
CA PHE A 114 -0.98 6.55 -26.37
C PHE A 114 -1.14 7.39 -27.63
N ARG A 115 -2.38 7.73 -27.95
CA ARG A 115 -2.72 8.66 -29.03
C ARG A 115 -3.41 9.88 -28.44
N PHE A 116 -2.75 11.02 -28.50
CA PHE A 116 -3.27 12.32 -28.10
C PHE A 116 -3.91 12.96 -29.32
N VAL A 117 -5.23 13.00 -29.35
CA VAL A 117 -5.97 13.64 -30.44
C VAL A 117 -6.33 15.03 -29.95
N LEU A 118 -5.81 16.04 -30.64
CA LEU A 118 -6.20 17.42 -30.46
C LEU A 118 -7.15 17.72 -31.63
N ASN A 119 -8.37 18.20 -31.37
CA ASN A 119 -9.33 18.65 -32.39
C ASN A 119 -9.97 19.97 -31.98
N GLU A 120 -10.35 20.77 -32.99
CA GLU A 120 -10.92 22.14 -32.90
C GLU A 120 -12.27 22.21 -32.15
N GLU A 121 -12.85 21.06 -31.80
CA GLU A 121 -14.17 20.90 -31.19
C GLU A 121 -14.13 20.80 -29.65
N THR A 122 -12.94 20.92 -29.06
CA THR A 122 -12.70 20.84 -27.60
C THR A 122 -13.28 21.99 -26.76
N ALA A 123 -14.15 22.84 -27.34
CA ALA A 123 -14.94 23.83 -26.62
C ALA A 123 -16.39 23.38 -26.29
N ILE A 124 -16.89 22.27 -26.85
CA ILE A 124 -18.21 21.69 -26.50
C ILE A 124 -18.19 20.15 -26.59
N ASP A 125 -17.21 19.47 -26.00
CA ASP A 125 -17.04 18.02 -26.25
C ASP A 125 -17.26 17.09 -25.05
N ASP A 126 -17.58 15.86 -25.42
CA ASP A 126 -17.85 14.68 -24.61
C ASP A 126 -16.86 14.46 -23.46
N ILE A 127 -17.33 14.65 -22.23
CA ILE A 127 -16.58 14.41 -20.99
C ILE A 127 -16.93 13.00 -20.51
N ASP A 128 -15.99 12.08 -20.27
CA ASP A 128 -16.35 10.78 -19.65
C ASP A 128 -16.79 10.97 -18.19
N ALA A 129 -17.52 10.00 -17.63
CA ALA A 129 -18.02 10.11 -16.26
C ALA A 129 -16.86 10.21 -15.26
N ARG A 130 -16.86 11.26 -14.42
CA ARG A 130 -15.81 11.51 -13.41
C ARG A 130 -16.39 11.50 -12.01
N PRO A 131 -15.72 10.91 -11.00
CA PRO A 131 -16.23 10.87 -9.64
C PRO A 131 -16.27 12.28 -9.04
N LEU A 132 -17.36 12.60 -8.34
CA LEU A 132 -17.52 13.81 -7.53
C LEU A 132 -17.41 13.49 -6.04
N ASP A 133 -18.10 12.44 -5.60
CA ASP A 133 -18.06 11.95 -4.22
C ASP A 133 -18.02 10.42 -4.20
N ARG A 134 -16.92 9.88 -3.69
CA ARG A 134 -16.72 8.43 -3.49
C ARG A 134 -16.51 8.16 -2.02
N LYS A 135 -17.60 8.09 -1.28
CA LYS A 135 -17.54 7.68 0.13
C LYS A 135 -16.97 6.27 0.24
N PRO A 136 -15.95 6.05 1.09
CA PRO A 136 -15.42 4.72 1.30
C PRO A 136 -16.49 3.81 1.93
N PRO A 137 -16.42 2.48 1.74
CA PRO A 137 -17.29 1.55 2.44
C PRO A 137 -16.98 1.51 3.93
N ASP A 138 -18.00 1.24 4.74
CA ASP A 138 -17.79 0.85 6.13
C ASP A 138 -17.16 -0.55 6.18
N TYR A 139 -16.15 -0.73 7.03
CA TYR A 139 -15.56 -2.05 7.24
C TYR A 139 -16.55 -2.94 8.02
N PRO A 140 -16.95 -4.12 7.49
CA PRO A 140 -17.91 -4.96 8.20
C PRO A 140 -17.27 -5.72 9.38
N ASP A 141 -17.67 -5.39 10.61
CA ASP A 141 -17.12 -5.98 11.86
C ASP A 141 -17.09 -7.50 11.88
N LYS A 142 -18.16 -8.13 11.36
CA LYS A 142 -18.29 -9.60 11.29
C LYS A 142 -17.22 -10.26 10.41
N CYS A 143 -16.56 -9.50 9.54
CA CYS A 143 -15.56 -10.01 8.60
C CYS A 143 -14.14 -9.94 9.19
N ILE A 144 -13.89 -9.09 10.19
CA ILE A 144 -12.55 -8.82 10.75
C ILE A 144 -11.81 -10.10 11.13
N ARG A 145 -12.46 -11.01 11.87
CA ARG A 145 -11.82 -12.24 12.39
C ARG A 145 -11.30 -13.21 11.32
N LYS A 146 -11.83 -13.13 10.11
CA LYS A 146 -11.49 -14.05 9.00
C LYS A 146 -10.87 -13.32 7.81
N ALA A 147 -10.70 -12.01 7.91
CA ALA A 147 -10.16 -11.20 6.83
C ALA A 147 -8.63 -11.33 6.76
N GLN A 148 -8.10 -11.31 5.56
CA GLN A 148 -6.67 -11.12 5.32
C GLN A 148 -6.26 -9.66 5.56
N SER A 149 -4.95 -9.39 5.61
CA SER A 149 -4.40 -8.03 5.76
C SER A 149 -4.95 -7.06 4.72
N ARG A 150 -5.24 -7.56 3.51
CA ARG A 150 -5.86 -6.82 2.42
C ARG A 150 -6.87 -7.70 1.72
N GLU A 151 -8.09 -7.21 1.61
CA GLU A 151 -9.20 -7.81 0.89
C GLU A 151 -9.63 -6.85 -0.23
N SER A 152 -10.18 -7.36 -1.32
CA SER A 152 -10.61 -6.56 -2.46
C SER A 152 -11.89 -7.10 -3.07
N VAL A 153 -12.79 -6.18 -3.43
CA VAL A 153 -14.04 -6.47 -4.14
C VAL A 153 -14.02 -5.67 -5.45
N PHE A 154 -14.06 -6.38 -6.57
CA PHE A 154 -14.18 -5.79 -7.89
C PHE A 154 -15.66 -5.62 -8.23
N ILE A 155 -16.06 -4.38 -8.49
CA ILE A 155 -17.45 -4.02 -8.79
C ILE A 155 -17.52 -3.41 -10.18
N GLU A 156 -18.55 -3.81 -10.92
CA GLU A 156 -19.01 -3.12 -12.12
C GLU A 156 -20.34 -2.42 -11.84
N PHE A 157 -20.51 -1.21 -12.37
CA PHE A 157 -21.73 -0.41 -12.27
C PHE A 157 -21.83 0.53 -13.46
N ASP A 158 -23.01 1.11 -13.66
CA ASP A 158 -23.26 2.13 -14.66
C ASP A 158 -23.35 3.50 -13.96
N VAL A 159 -22.94 4.57 -14.65
CA VAL A 159 -23.23 5.95 -14.22
C VAL A 159 -24.36 6.48 -15.09
N THR A 160 -25.47 6.89 -14.48
CA THR A 160 -26.63 7.48 -15.17
C THR A 160 -26.32 8.87 -15.71
N SER A 161 -27.17 9.41 -16.59
CA SER A 161 -27.09 10.79 -17.06
C SER A 161 -27.28 11.85 -15.95
N GLU A 162 -27.76 11.43 -14.78
CA GLU A 162 -27.89 12.28 -13.58
C GLU A 162 -26.65 12.19 -12.67
N GLY A 163 -25.68 11.32 -13.00
CA GLY A 163 -24.47 11.14 -12.20
C GLY A 163 -24.63 10.18 -11.01
N ARG A 164 -25.75 9.45 -10.92
CA ARG A 164 -25.98 8.37 -9.94
C ARG A 164 -25.43 7.05 -10.46
N THR A 165 -25.04 6.15 -9.55
CA THR A 165 -24.64 4.78 -9.88
C THR A 165 -25.87 3.86 -9.98
N ASP A 166 -25.84 2.93 -10.93
CA ASP A 166 -26.91 1.93 -11.15
C ASP A 166 -26.31 0.60 -11.67
N ASN A 167 -27.11 -0.47 -11.82
CA ASN A 167 -26.69 -1.79 -12.30
C ASN A 167 -25.44 -2.36 -11.60
N ILE A 168 -25.33 -2.07 -10.30
CA ILE A 168 -24.15 -2.37 -9.48
C ILE A 168 -24.08 -3.88 -9.22
N ARG A 169 -22.96 -4.50 -9.57
CA ARG A 169 -22.72 -5.93 -9.33
C ARG A 169 -21.26 -6.23 -9.04
N VAL A 170 -21.04 -7.25 -8.22
CA VAL A 170 -19.69 -7.79 -7.97
C VAL A 170 -19.28 -8.61 -9.19
N VAL A 171 -18.07 -8.34 -9.70
CA VAL A 171 -17.43 -9.10 -10.77
C VAL A 171 -16.55 -10.20 -10.17
N ASP A 172 -15.79 -9.86 -9.13
CA ASP A 172 -14.90 -10.78 -8.43
C ASP A 172 -14.62 -10.27 -7.00
N SER A 173 -14.27 -11.15 -6.08
CA SER A 173 -13.88 -10.76 -4.72
C SER A 173 -12.88 -11.73 -4.12
N THR A 174 -11.95 -11.20 -3.31
CA THR A 174 -11.05 -12.05 -2.51
C THR A 174 -11.80 -12.71 -1.34
N ASN A 175 -12.88 -12.09 -0.89
CA ASN A 175 -13.67 -12.54 0.25
C ASN A 175 -15.12 -12.02 0.17
N VAL A 176 -16.06 -12.96 0.02
CA VAL A 176 -17.51 -12.71 -0.11
C VAL A 176 -18.09 -11.91 1.07
N CYS A 177 -17.47 -11.95 2.24
CA CYS A 177 -17.94 -11.22 3.42
C CYS A 177 -18.01 -9.69 3.20
N PHE A 178 -17.15 -9.16 2.31
CA PHE A 178 -17.02 -7.73 2.02
C PHE A 178 -17.94 -7.21 0.91
N GLU A 179 -18.49 -8.10 0.09
CA GLU A 179 -19.28 -7.74 -1.09
C GLU A 179 -20.45 -6.81 -0.77
N LYS A 180 -21.21 -7.13 0.29
CA LYS A 180 -22.37 -6.31 0.70
C LYS A 180 -21.98 -4.89 1.07
N ALA A 181 -20.86 -4.70 1.77
CA ALA A 181 -20.39 -3.37 2.17
C ALA A 181 -19.89 -2.57 0.96
N ALA A 182 -19.21 -3.25 0.04
CA ALA A 182 -18.71 -2.67 -1.19
C ALA A 182 -19.88 -2.21 -2.09
N LEU A 183 -20.90 -3.05 -2.31
CA LEU A 183 -22.11 -2.71 -3.08
C LEU A 183 -22.82 -1.47 -2.49
N LYS A 184 -23.03 -1.46 -1.17
CA LYS A 184 -23.69 -0.34 -0.47
C LYS A 184 -22.91 0.98 -0.62
N ALA A 185 -21.58 0.92 -0.65
CA ALA A 185 -20.76 2.12 -0.84
C ALA A 185 -20.91 2.69 -2.26
N VAL A 186 -20.84 1.82 -3.29
CA VAL A 186 -21.00 2.23 -4.68
C VAL A 186 -22.37 2.85 -4.93
N GLU A 187 -23.43 2.34 -4.30
CA GLU A 187 -24.79 2.88 -4.37
C GLU A 187 -24.88 4.35 -3.90
N ALA A 188 -24.00 4.76 -2.98
CA ALA A 188 -23.97 6.12 -2.44
C ALA A 188 -23.10 7.09 -3.24
N TRP A 189 -22.34 6.62 -4.25
CA TRP A 189 -21.41 7.46 -4.99
C TRP A 189 -22.11 8.45 -5.92
N ILE A 190 -21.44 9.59 -6.13
CA ILE A 190 -21.89 10.66 -7.02
C ILE A 190 -20.80 10.92 -8.05
N TYR A 191 -21.23 11.03 -9.30
CA TYR A 191 -20.40 11.30 -10.46
C TYR A 191 -20.90 12.54 -11.18
N HIS A 192 -20.00 13.19 -11.88
CA HIS A 192 -20.37 13.98 -13.02
C HIS A 192 -20.64 12.98 -14.15
N PRO A 193 -21.83 13.02 -14.78
CA PRO A 193 -22.18 12.08 -15.84
C PRO A 193 -21.23 12.25 -17.02
N LYS A 194 -21.24 11.25 -17.90
CA LYS A 194 -20.64 11.40 -19.22
C LYS A 194 -21.40 12.52 -19.94
N THR A 195 -20.72 13.40 -20.66
CA THR A 195 -21.34 14.33 -21.61
C THR A 195 -21.16 13.73 -23.00
N VAL A 196 -22.20 13.79 -23.83
CA VAL A 196 -22.16 13.51 -25.28
C VAL A 196 -22.84 14.67 -26.02
N ASP A 197 -22.16 15.32 -26.97
CA ASP A 197 -22.63 16.48 -27.73
C ASP A 197 -23.17 17.61 -26.80
N GLY A 198 -22.45 17.89 -25.73
CA GLY A 198 -22.84 18.88 -24.72
C GLY A 198 -24.02 18.49 -23.82
N ARG A 199 -24.53 17.25 -23.91
CA ARG A 199 -25.65 16.75 -23.09
C ARG A 199 -25.23 15.58 -22.17
N PRO A 200 -25.72 15.51 -20.93
CA PRO A 200 -25.47 14.35 -20.08
C PRO A 200 -26.00 13.04 -20.69
N ALA A 201 -25.17 12.00 -20.67
CA ALA A 201 -25.43 10.67 -21.19
C ALA A 201 -24.98 9.60 -20.17
N PRO A 202 -25.62 8.42 -20.17
CA PRO A 202 -25.19 7.32 -19.31
C PRO A 202 -23.83 6.76 -19.75
N ARG A 203 -23.06 6.29 -18.77
CA ARG A 203 -21.78 5.60 -18.94
C ARG A 203 -21.86 4.20 -18.34
N PRO A 204 -22.18 3.18 -19.15
CA PRO A 204 -22.29 1.81 -18.65
C PRO A 204 -20.91 1.15 -18.44
N GLY A 205 -20.85 0.11 -17.61
CA GLY A 205 -19.70 -0.77 -17.47
C GLY A 205 -18.48 -0.12 -16.82
N VAL A 206 -18.69 0.80 -15.88
CA VAL A 206 -17.61 1.35 -15.06
C VAL A 206 -17.19 0.30 -14.06
N GLN A 207 -15.89 -0.04 -14.06
CA GLN A 207 -15.32 -1.04 -13.15
C GLN A 207 -14.37 -0.39 -12.16
N THR A 208 -14.39 -0.89 -10.92
CA THR A 208 -13.50 -0.40 -9.87
C THR A 208 -13.23 -1.49 -8.84
N ALA A 209 -12.05 -1.45 -8.24
CA ALA A 209 -11.73 -2.29 -7.09
C ALA A 209 -11.91 -1.46 -5.81
N ILE A 210 -12.73 -1.97 -4.90
CA ILE A 210 -12.81 -1.48 -3.53
C ILE A 210 -11.89 -2.36 -2.69
N THR A 211 -10.85 -1.76 -2.12
CA THR A 211 -9.92 -2.46 -1.23
C THR A 211 -10.33 -2.22 0.22
N PHE A 212 -10.45 -3.30 0.98
CA PHE A 212 -10.59 -3.32 2.42
C PHE A 212 -9.26 -3.76 3.00
N GLU A 213 -8.46 -2.82 3.47
CA GLU A 213 -7.25 -3.15 4.19
C GLU A 213 -7.62 -3.28 5.66
N LEU A 214 -7.31 -4.44 6.25
CA LEU A 214 -6.93 -4.45 7.66
C LEU A 214 -5.60 -3.73 7.68
N VAL A 215 -5.66 -2.41 7.66
CA VAL A 215 -4.44 -1.66 7.79
C VAL A 215 -3.93 -2.03 9.18
N ASN A 216 -2.85 -2.81 9.20
CA ASN A 216 -2.12 -3.11 10.42
C ASN A 216 -1.26 -1.88 10.78
N ASP A 217 -1.86 -0.71 10.63
CA ASP A 217 -1.51 0.53 11.31
C ASP A 217 -2.52 0.79 12.44
N GLY A 218 -3.70 0.16 12.51
CA GLY A 218 -4.63 0.37 13.62
C GLY A 218 -5.49 1.64 13.52
N TRP A 219 -5.90 2.09 12.33
CA TRP A 219 -6.59 3.40 12.17
C TRP A 219 -7.86 3.45 11.34
N GLY A 220 -9.01 3.57 12.02
CA GLY A 220 -10.03 4.52 11.56
C GLY A 220 -9.51 5.95 11.83
N LYS A 221 -9.71 6.93 10.94
CA LYS A 221 -9.23 8.31 11.20
C LYS A 221 -9.79 8.78 12.56
N PRO A 222 -8.94 9.08 13.56
CA PRO A 222 -9.42 9.46 14.88
C PRO A 222 -10.14 10.79 14.79
N SER A 223 -11.20 10.94 15.58
CA SER A 223 -11.88 12.24 15.66
C SER A 223 -10.90 13.31 16.16
N PRO A 224 -10.99 14.57 15.68
CA PRO A 224 -10.17 15.68 16.20
C PRO A 224 -10.27 15.85 17.73
N ALA A 225 -11.39 15.44 18.34
CA ALA A 225 -11.59 15.47 19.78
C ALA A 225 -10.78 14.38 20.52
N ALA A 226 -10.73 13.16 19.98
CA ALA A 226 -9.91 12.06 20.52
C ALA A 226 -8.42 12.44 20.49
N ARG A 227 -7.94 12.99 19.37
CA ARG A 227 -6.57 13.51 19.21
C ARG A 227 -6.17 14.53 20.27
N ALA A 228 -7.04 15.51 20.53
CA ALA A 228 -6.79 16.53 21.55
C ALA A 228 -6.78 15.95 22.97
N LYS A 229 -7.49 14.85 23.23
CA LYS A 229 -7.52 14.18 24.54
C LYS A 229 -6.31 13.27 24.75
N VAL A 230 -5.93 12.47 23.75
CA VAL A 230 -4.73 11.63 23.77
C VAL A 230 -3.47 12.49 23.97
N TRP A 231 -3.30 13.54 23.17
CA TRP A 231 -2.15 14.45 23.31
C TRP A 231 -2.06 15.07 24.72
N ARG A 232 -3.19 15.58 25.25
CA ARG A 232 -3.21 16.15 26.61
C ARG A 232 -2.82 15.13 27.67
N ARG A 233 -3.27 13.88 27.56
CA ARG A 233 -2.88 12.83 28.52
C ARG A 233 -1.42 12.44 28.40
N LEU A 234 -0.91 12.19 27.20
CA LEU A 234 0.51 11.86 27.01
C LEU A 234 1.42 12.97 27.56
N VAL A 235 1.09 14.23 27.32
CA VAL A 235 1.83 15.38 27.88
C VAL A 235 1.74 15.42 29.41
N SER A 236 0.57 15.18 29.99
CA SER A 236 0.39 15.12 31.45
C SER A 236 1.22 14.00 32.07
N ILE A 237 1.18 12.80 31.49
CA ILE A 237 1.94 11.64 31.95
C ILE A 237 3.44 11.90 31.84
N GLN A 238 3.90 12.52 30.75
CA GLN A 238 5.30 12.94 30.61
C GLN A 238 5.71 13.95 31.68
N GLN A 239 4.84 14.90 32.04
CA GLN A 239 5.11 15.83 33.14
C GLN A 239 5.16 15.12 34.49
N ASP A 240 4.32 14.11 34.72
CA ASP A 240 4.30 13.35 35.95
C ASP A 240 5.59 12.52 36.14
N ILE A 241 6.10 11.91 35.07
CA ILE A 241 7.42 11.26 35.08
C ILE A 241 8.51 12.29 35.42
N ARG A 242 8.50 13.48 34.80
CA ARG A 242 9.45 14.55 35.12
C ARG A 242 9.37 15.01 36.58
N LYS A 243 8.17 14.99 37.17
CA LYS A 243 7.93 15.32 38.58
C LYS A 243 8.16 14.14 39.53
N LYS A 244 8.70 13.02 39.04
CA LYS A 244 8.96 11.79 39.81
C LYS A 244 7.71 11.23 40.49
N ARG A 245 6.56 11.32 39.82
CA ARG A 245 5.35 10.62 40.25
C ARG A 245 5.61 9.11 40.22
N SER A 246 5.06 8.37 41.17
CA SER A 246 5.35 6.94 41.29
C SER A 246 5.02 6.18 40.00
N ALA A 247 5.93 5.32 39.54
CA ALA A 247 5.76 4.50 38.35
C ALA A 247 4.43 3.70 38.32
N ALA A 248 3.91 3.26 39.47
CA ALA A 248 2.62 2.58 39.53
C ALA A 248 1.45 3.45 39.04
N VAL A 249 1.45 4.74 39.37
CA VAL A 249 0.42 5.68 38.94
C VAL A 249 0.58 6.00 37.46
N VAL A 250 1.81 6.20 37.00
CA VAL A 250 2.12 6.43 35.58
C VAL A 250 1.65 5.26 34.71
N LEU A 251 1.92 4.02 35.15
CA LEU A 251 1.47 2.81 34.45
C LEU A 251 -0.05 2.67 34.45
N ALA A 252 -0.73 3.02 35.55
CA ALA A 252 -2.19 3.04 35.59
C ALA A 252 -2.78 4.07 34.62
N ASP A 253 -2.25 5.30 34.61
CA ASP A 253 -2.70 6.36 33.69
C ASP A 253 -2.48 5.99 32.21
N LEU A 254 -1.38 5.28 31.90
CA LEU A 254 -1.11 4.72 30.58
C LEU A 254 -2.06 3.57 30.23
N ALA A 255 -2.34 2.66 31.18
CA ALA A 255 -3.30 1.59 30.95
C ALA A 255 -4.73 2.13 30.68
N ASP A 256 -5.16 3.15 31.41
CA ASP A 256 -6.43 3.85 31.17
C ASP A 256 -6.43 4.57 29.80
N LEU A 257 -5.25 4.98 29.32
CA LEU A 257 -5.09 5.61 28.01
C LEU A 257 -5.18 4.61 26.86
N GLU A 258 -4.58 3.44 27.03
CA GLU A 258 -4.68 2.32 26.09
C GLU A 258 -6.08 1.68 26.09
N ALA A 259 -6.73 1.56 27.25
CA ALA A 259 -8.09 1.04 27.35
C ALA A 259 -9.11 1.94 26.64
N GLU A 260 -8.92 3.26 26.71
CA GLU A 260 -9.85 4.22 26.11
C GLU A 260 -9.57 4.48 24.63
N PHE A 261 -8.29 4.50 24.20
CA PHE A 261 -7.89 4.90 22.84
C PHE A 261 -6.86 3.97 22.19
N GLY A 262 -6.70 2.72 22.64
CA GLY A 262 -5.65 1.83 22.11
C GLY A 262 -5.78 1.57 20.60
N ASN A 263 -7.01 1.50 20.10
CA ASN A 263 -7.31 1.41 18.66
C ASN A 263 -7.29 2.78 17.95
N GLU A 264 -6.90 3.82 18.69
CA GLU A 264 -6.88 5.24 18.33
C GLU A 264 -5.59 5.97 18.83
N PHE A 265 -4.39 5.31 18.94
CA PHE A 265 -3.02 5.97 18.95
C PHE A 265 -2.14 6.05 17.65
N THR A 266 -1.96 7.22 17.03
CA THR A 266 -1.23 7.28 15.74
C THR A 266 0.20 6.75 15.89
N PRO A 267 0.91 6.41 14.81
CA PRO A 267 2.30 5.97 14.91
C PRO A 267 3.17 6.83 15.84
N THR A 268 3.04 8.15 15.80
CA THR A 268 3.75 9.08 16.71
C THR A 268 3.28 9.00 18.17
N GLU A 269 1.99 8.80 18.41
CA GLU A 269 1.44 8.62 19.76
C GLU A 269 1.81 7.25 20.32
N LEU A 270 1.83 6.19 19.51
CA LEU A 270 2.34 4.88 19.89
C LEU A 270 3.80 4.94 20.31
N VAL A 271 4.65 5.60 19.53
CA VAL A 271 6.06 5.83 19.92
C VAL A 271 6.14 6.52 21.28
N SER A 272 5.37 7.59 21.48
CA SER A 272 5.36 8.33 22.75
C SER A 272 4.82 7.46 23.90
N PHE A 273 3.75 6.74 23.68
CA PHE A 273 3.08 5.88 24.65
C PHE A 273 4.01 4.76 25.14
N HIS A 274 4.57 3.97 24.21
CA HIS A 274 5.48 2.88 24.52
C HIS A 274 6.77 3.39 25.16
N HIS A 275 7.29 4.54 24.74
CA HIS A 275 8.46 5.14 25.38
C HIS A 275 8.20 5.54 26.84
N LEU A 276 7.05 6.17 27.13
CA LEU A 276 6.66 6.54 28.50
C LEU A 276 6.40 5.28 29.36
N ARG A 277 5.78 4.25 28.78
CA ARG A 277 5.53 2.96 29.45
C ARG A 277 6.83 2.24 29.78
N ALA A 278 7.77 2.16 28.82
CA ALA A 278 9.11 1.63 29.04
C ALA A 278 9.82 2.36 30.19
N SER A 279 9.80 3.70 30.20
CA SER A 279 10.40 4.50 31.27
C SER A 279 9.83 4.15 32.65
N ALA A 280 8.51 3.96 32.77
CA ALA A 280 7.87 3.62 34.03
C ALA A 280 8.14 2.16 34.45
N ARG A 281 8.21 1.23 33.48
CA ARG A 281 8.58 -0.18 33.71
C ARG A 281 10.02 -0.32 34.20
N LEU A 282 10.95 0.44 33.64
CA LEU A 282 12.34 0.50 34.10
C LEU A 282 12.45 0.91 35.58
N GLU A 283 11.67 1.91 36.02
CA GLU A 283 11.63 2.29 37.45
C GLU A 283 11.06 1.19 38.35
N LYS A 284 10.21 0.32 37.81
CA LYS A 284 9.65 -0.85 38.51
C LYS A 284 10.54 -2.09 38.43
N ALA A 285 11.71 -2.00 37.79
CA ALA A 285 12.56 -3.13 37.46
C ALA A 285 11.85 -4.22 36.60
N ASP A 286 10.80 -3.83 35.86
CA ASP A 286 10.16 -4.65 34.84
C ASP A 286 10.93 -4.52 33.52
N TYR A 287 12.11 -5.14 33.47
CA TYR A 287 13.03 -5.04 32.33
C TYR A 287 12.50 -5.77 31.10
N ALA A 288 11.79 -6.88 31.28
CA ALA A 288 11.16 -7.62 30.18
C ALA A 288 10.06 -6.80 29.52
N GLY A 289 9.15 -6.21 30.29
CA GLY A 289 8.11 -5.34 29.74
C GLY A 289 8.70 -4.06 29.11
N ALA A 290 9.75 -3.49 29.69
CA ALA A 290 10.45 -2.35 29.10
C ALA A 290 11.11 -2.70 27.76
N LEU A 291 11.69 -3.90 27.64
CA LEU A 291 12.27 -4.42 26.41
C LEU A 291 11.20 -4.55 25.31
N ASP A 292 10.06 -5.18 25.63
CA ASP A 292 8.94 -5.34 24.69
C ASP A 292 8.46 -4.01 24.12
N ASP A 293 8.34 -2.98 24.99
CA ASP A 293 7.92 -1.64 24.58
C ASP A 293 8.92 -0.97 23.64
N LEU A 294 10.23 -1.05 23.94
CA LEU A 294 11.25 -0.42 23.11
C LEU A 294 11.46 -1.15 21.77
N GLU A 295 11.36 -2.48 21.75
CA GLU A 295 11.36 -3.24 20.50
C GLU A 295 10.17 -2.88 19.61
N PHE A 296 9.01 -2.64 20.22
CA PHE A 296 7.84 -2.16 19.48
C PHE A 296 8.10 -0.79 18.84
N VAL A 297 8.73 0.14 19.57
CA VAL A 297 9.07 1.46 19.04
C VAL A 297 9.99 1.35 17.80
N LEU A 298 10.99 0.46 17.81
CA LEU A 298 11.91 0.27 16.67
C LEU A 298 11.20 -0.26 15.40
N ARG A 299 10.02 -0.88 15.52
CA ARG A 299 9.24 -1.37 14.38
C ARG A 299 8.45 -0.26 13.68
N ILE A 300 8.28 0.90 14.31
CA ILE A 300 7.51 2.03 13.77
C ILE A 300 8.41 2.97 12.95
N LYS A 301 7.99 3.32 11.73
CA LYS A 301 8.66 4.33 10.86
C LYS A 301 7.78 5.57 10.65
N PRO A 302 8.35 6.79 10.47
CA PRO A 302 9.77 7.15 10.54
C PRO A 302 10.21 7.63 11.94
N LEU A 303 11.38 7.16 12.41
CA LEU A 303 12.14 7.72 13.54
C LEU A 303 13.36 8.47 13.00
N ASP A 304 13.81 9.52 13.69
CA ASP A 304 15.09 10.16 13.33
C ASP A 304 16.27 9.26 13.74
N LYS A 305 17.38 9.38 13.00
CA LYS A 305 18.56 8.51 13.16
C LYS A 305 19.12 8.51 14.59
N LYS A 306 19.09 9.66 15.29
CA LYS A 306 19.65 9.78 16.63
C LYS A 306 18.77 9.08 17.65
N THR A 307 17.45 9.28 17.57
CA THR A 307 16.48 8.61 18.43
C THR A 307 16.49 7.11 18.21
N TYR A 308 16.56 6.66 16.95
CA TYR A 308 16.65 5.25 16.62
C TYR A 308 17.86 4.58 17.30
N GLN A 309 19.06 5.17 17.15
CA GLN A 309 20.27 4.62 17.76
C GLN A 309 20.17 4.56 19.29
N ALA A 310 19.66 5.61 19.93
CA ALA A 310 19.53 5.63 21.39
C ALA A 310 18.59 4.52 21.91
N ILE A 311 17.53 4.20 21.17
CA ILE A 311 16.59 3.13 21.53
C ILE A 311 17.22 1.76 21.24
N GLU A 312 17.94 1.61 20.13
CA GLU A 312 18.67 0.38 19.79
C GLU A 312 19.70 0.02 20.87
N ASP A 313 20.53 0.99 21.29
CA ASP A 313 21.52 0.79 22.35
C ASP A 313 20.85 0.37 23.68
N ALA A 314 19.71 0.96 24.03
CA ALA A 314 18.94 0.60 25.22
C ALA A 314 18.34 -0.81 25.15
N VAL A 315 17.86 -1.23 23.97
CA VAL A 315 17.34 -2.58 23.71
C VAL A 315 18.45 -3.63 23.88
N GLU A 316 19.66 -3.38 23.37
CA GLU A 316 20.80 -4.30 23.54
C GLU A 316 21.18 -4.48 25.02
N GLN A 317 21.20 -3.39 25.79
CA GLN A 317 21.45 -3.45 27.24
C GLN A 317 20.37 -4.25 27.97
N LEU A 318 19.09 -4.00 27.66
CA LEU A 318 17.97 -4.71 28.27
C LEU A 318 17.96 -6.19 27.95
N LYS A 319 18.29 -6.60 26.72
CA LYS A 319 18.44 -8.02 26.35
C LYS A 319 19.43 -8.75 27.23
N THR A 320 20.55 -8.10 27.54
CA THR A 320 21.58 -8.68 28.43
C THR A 320 21.06 -8.83 29.86
N ILE A 321 20.33 -7.83 30.37
CA ILE A 321 19.75 -7.86 31.72
C ILE A 321 18.69 -8.95 31.84
N VAL A 322 17.75 -9.02 30.89
CA VAL A 322 16.65 -9.99 30.90
C VAL A 322 17.21 -11.42 30.80
N ALA A 323 18.17 -11.68 29.90
CA ALA A 323 18.82 -12.98 29.80
C ALA A 323 19.52 -13.41 31.11
N ALA A 324 20.15 -12.46 31.82
CA ALA A 324 20.76 -12.73 33.12
C ALA A 324 19.73 -13.07 34.21
N GLN A 325 18.58 -12.38 34.21
CA GLN A 325 17.48 -12.66 35.15
C GLN A 325 16.85 -14.03 34.89
N GLU A 326 16.62 -14.39 33.63
CA GLU A 326 16.11 -15.70 33.24
C GLU A 326 17.08 -16.83 33.63
N ALA A 327 18.37 -16.64 33.41
CA ALA A 327 19.39 -17.60 33.82
C ALA A 327 19.45 -17.78 35.34
N ALA A 328 19.33 -16.69 36.12
CA ALA A 328 19.28 -16.74 37.57
C ALA A 328 18.03 -17.50 38.07
N ALA A 329 16.85 -17.19 37.51
CA ALA A 329 15.60 -17.86 37.87
C ALA A 329 15.66 -19.38 37.57
N ALA A 330 16.21 -19.77 36.41
CA ALA A 330 16.38 -21.18 36.04
C ALA A 330 17.32 -21.93 37.00
N SER A 331 18.35 -21.24 37.54
CA SER A 331 19.27 -21.83 38.50
C SER A 331 18.66 -22.02 39.90
N GLU A 332 17.77 -21.11 40.33
CA GLU A 332 17.02 -21.26 41.59
C GLU A 332 16.01 -22.41 41.51
N GLU A 333 15.34 -22.55 40.37
CA GLU A 333 14.34 -23.60 40.14
C GLU A 333 14.97 -25.00 40.09
N ALA A 334 16.20 -25.12 39.57
CA ALA A 334 16.99 -26.35 39.57
C ALA A 334 17.49 -26.76 40.98
N PHE A 335 17.50 -25.85 41.96
CA PHE A 335 17.94 -26.12 43.32
C PHE A 335 16.80 -26.53 44.28
N LYS A 336 15.55 -26.61 43.82
CA LYS A 336 14.42 -27.02 44.67
C LYS A 336 14.56 -28.51 45.04
N PRO A 337 14.81 -28.87 46.32
CA PRO A 337 14.99 -30.27 46.71
C PRO A 337 13.71 -31.07 46.46
N PRO A 338 13.81 -32.34 46.06
CA PRO A 338 12.64 -33.19 45.80
C PRO A 338 11.80 -33.30 47.08
N ASP A 339 10.49 -33.11 46.94
CA ASP A 339 9.52 -33.24 48.03
C ASP A 339 9.72 -34.58 48.77
N ALA A 340 10.17 -34.49 50.02
CA ALA A 340 10.37 -35.62 50.91
C ALA A 340 9.03 -36.11 51.47
N ASP A 341 8.08 -36.45 50.60
CA ASP A 341 6.83 -37.07 51.01
C ASP A 341 6.27 -38.02 49.94
N ALA A 342 7.05 -39.06 49.63
CA ALA A 342 6.54 -40.25 48.94
C ALA A 342 6.60 -41.43 49.92
N THR A 343 5.59 -41.53 50.77
CA THR A 343 5.37 -42.73 51.60
C THR A 343 4.96 -43.89 50.68
N PRO A 344 5.69 -45.02 50.66
CA PRO A 344 5.31 -46.15 49.80
C PRO A 344 4.12 -46.89 50.43
N GLN A 345 2.98 -46.87 49.75
CA GLN A 345 1.85 -47.74 50.09
C GLN A 345 2.20 -49.18 49.72
N GLN A 346 2.18 -50.06 50.73
CA GLN A 346 2.21 -51.52 50.60
C GLN A 346 0.82 -52.09 50.38
#